data_AF-A0A3B9K4Z3-F1
#
_entry.id   AF-A0A3B9K4Z3-F1
#
_cell.length_a   1.000
_cell.length_b   1.000
_cell.length_c   1.000
_cell.angle_alpha   90.00
_cell.angle_beta   90.00
_cell.angle_gamma   90.00
#
_symmetry.space_group_name_H-M   'P 1'
#
loop_
_entity.id
_entity.type
_entity.pdbx_description
1 polymer ?
#
loop_
_entity_poly.entity_id
_entity_poly.type
_entity_poly.pdbx_seq_one_letter_code
_entity_poly.pdbx_strand_id
1 'polypeptide(L)'
;MLFIYNDVFIKKKVFRVMNNSFAFFDIIIFAIIAVLLVYRLQGILGKKGGLGTKINKPKQKTATGKTIDGMDLEKNGKKTIDEGESQPGINKIQNLIQQIHYIDPSFDQNLFLEGAGQAFEIIVSSFASGDKKKLRSLLGNSIYQNFVNLLDERNKKNLTLKTDIISLQNPVITDVSLNLNLAKITVRFSSQQISYTMQGGKKTTSQDSEKIIDVIDGWTFSRDLKSQNPNWTLIETN
;
A
#
# COMPACT_ATOMS: atom_id res chain seq x y z
N MET A 1 -57.72 -12.73 -17.20
CA MET A 1 -57.05 -12.40 -15.92
C MET A 1 -56.19 -13.57 -15.39
N LEU A 2 -55.47 -14.31 -16.26
CA LEU A 2 -54.57 -15.39 -15.85
C LEU A 2 -53.10 -15.19 -16.32
N PHE A 3 -52.84 -14.23 -17.20
CA PHE A 3 -51.50 -14.01 -17.77
C PHE A 3 -50.56 -13.21 -16.86
N ILE A 4 -51.10 -12.41 -15.92
CA ILE A 4 -50.29 -11.55 -15.05
C ILE A 4 -49.67 -12.33 -13.87
N TYR A 5 -50.33 -13.40 -13.41
CA TYR A 5 -49.85 -14.17 -12.25
C TYR A 5 -48.62 -15.03 -12.57
N ASN A 6 -48.53 -15.55 -13.79
CA ASN A 6 -47.45 -16.45 -14.18
C ASN A 6 -46.10 -15.71 -14.34
N ASP A 7 -46.15 -14.46 -14.80
CA ASP A 7 -44.95 -13.64 -15.02
C ASP A 7 -44.32 -13.19 -13.68
N VAL A 8 -45.15 -12.88 -12.67
CA VAL A 8 -44.69 -12.54 -11.31
C VAL A 8 -44.05 -13.74 -10.61
N PHE A 9 -44.58 -14.95 -10.83
CA PHE A 9 -44.05 -16.17 -10.20
C PHE A 9 -42.75 -16.65 -10.86
N ILE A 10 -42.63 -16.53 -12.20
CA ILE A 10 -41.39 -16.81 -12.93
C ILE A 10 -40.31 -15.78 -12.56
N LYS A 11 -40.63 -14.49 -12.50
CA LYS A 11 -39.69 -13.46 -12.02
C LYS A 11 -39.21 -13.72 -10.59
N LYS A 12 -40.09 -14.12 -9.66
CA LYS A 12 -39.68 -14.46 -8.29
C LYS A 12 -38.80 -15.71 -8.20
N LYS A 13 -39.02 -16.72 -9.06
CA LYS A 13 -38.21 -17.96 -9.04
C LYS A 13 -36.83 -17.76 -9.68
N VAL A 14 -36.73 -16.92 -10.73
CA VAL A 14 -35.45 -16.49 -11.33
C VAL A 14 -34.67 -15.56 -10.39
N PHE A 15 -35.35 -14.65 -9.68
CA PHE A 15 -34.73 -13.73 -8.71
C PHE A 15 -34.05 -14.44 -7.53
N ARG A 16 -34.51 -15.64 -7.15
CA ARG A 16 -33.91 -16.42 -6.05
C ARG A 16 -32.66 -17.22 -6.47
N VAL A 17 -32.43 -17.45 -7.76
CA VAL A 17 -31.27 -18.22 -8.25
C VAL A 17 -30.05 -17.33 -8.56
N MET A 18 -30.25 -16.02 -8.74
CA MET A 18 -29.22 -15.09 -9.24
C MET A 18 -28.42 -14.34 -8.16
N ASN A 19 -28.63 -14.64 -6.87
CA ASN A 19 -27.92 -14.01 -5.76
C ASN A 19 -26.53 -14.62 -5.47
N ASN A 20 -26.13 -15.67 -6.18
CA ASN A 20 -24.82 -16.31 -5.94
C ASN A 20 -23.67 -15.62 -6.70
N SER A 21 -23.94 -14.89 -7.80
CA SER A 21 -22.88 -14.39 -8.68
C SER A 21 -22.16 -13.14 -8.19
N PHE A 22 -22.79 -12.33 -7.33
CA PHE A 22 -22.14 -11.16 -6.72
C PHE A 22 -21.17 -11.56 -5.60
N ALA A 23 -21.54 -12.56 -4.79
CA ALA A 23 -20.68 -13.09 -3.74
C ALA A 23 -19.39 -13.71 -4.32
N PHE A 24 -19.45 -14.36 -5.48
CA PHE A 24 -18.25 -15.00 -6.05
C PHE A 24 -17.15 -14.02 -6.43
N PHE A 25 -17.46 -12.79 -6.85
CA PHE A 25 -16.43 -11.83 -7.28
C PHE A 25 -15.77 -11.12 -6.11
N ASP A 26 -16.57 -10.74 -5.11
CA ASP A 26 -16.02 -10.30 -3.81
C ASP A 26 -15.19 -11.44 -3.21
N ILE A 27 -15.66 -12.68 -3.23
CA ILE A 27 -14.88 -13.85 -2.79
C ILE A 27 -13.60 -14.01 -3.62
N ILE A 28 -13.58 -13.76 -4.92
CA ILE A 28 -12.36 -13.89 -5.74
C ILE A 28 -11.37 -12.76 -5.45
N ILE A 29 -11.82 -11.50 -5.35
CA ILE A 29 -10.95 -10.36 -5.04
C ILE A 29 -10.42 -10.49 -3.60
N PHE A 30 -11.28 -10.83 -2.64
CA PHE A 30 -10.90 -11.11 -1.26
C PHE A 30 -10.07 -12.38 -1.16
N ALA A 31 -10.26 -13.41 -1.99
CA ALA A 31 -9.39 -14.59 -1.99
C ALA A 31 -8.00 -14.24 -2.52
N ILE A 32 -7.89 -13.38 -3.53
CA ILE A 32 -6.60 -12.94 -4.05
C ILE A 32 -5.88 -12.06 -3.03
N ILE A 33 -6.58 -11.08 -2.45
CA ILE A 33 -6.07 -10.26 -1.35
C ILE A 33 -5.71 -11.15 -0.15
N ALA A 34 -6.56 -12.10 0.24
CA ALA A 34 -6.29 -13.02 1.35
C ALA A 34 -5.11 -13.94 1.08
N VAL A 35 -4.95 -14.45 -0.16
CA VAL A 35 -3.76 -15.23 -0.54
C VAL A 35 -2.51 -14.36 -0.45
N LEU A 36 -2.56 -13.10 -0.91
CA LEU A 36 -1.47 -12.15 -0.76
C LEU A 36 -1.17 -11.84 0.71
N LEU A 37 -2.19 -11.62 1.54
CA LEU A 37 -2.07 -11.38 2.98
C LEU A 37 -1.50 -12.61 3.71
N VAL A 38 -1.97 -13.81 3.41
CA VAL A 38 -1.46 -15.06 4.02
C VAL A 38 -0.01 -15.31 3.60
N TYR A 39 0.33 -15.10 2.33
CA TYR A 39 1.70 -15.20 1.84
C TYR A 39 2.62 -14.18 2.55
N ARG A 40 2.10 -12.99 2.85
CA ARG A 40 2.80 -11.94 3.59
C ARG A 40 2.96 -12.27 5.09
N LEU A 41 1.94 -12.84 5.72
CA LEU A 41 1.98 -13.25 7.14
C LEU A 41 2.99 -14.37 7.42
N GLN A 42 3.23 -15.26 6.45
CA GLN A 42 4.28 -16.29 6.57
C GLN A 42 5.70 -15.69 6.60
N GLY A 43 5.91 -14.51 6.02
CA GLY A 43 7.20 -13.80 6.06
C GLY A 43 7.49 -13.08 7.38
N ILE A 44 6.47 -12.77 8.18
CA ILE A 44 6.60 -11.95 9.40
C ILE A 44 6.93 -12.82 10.63
N LEU A 45 6.54 -14.10 10.65
CA LEU A 45 6.87 -15.06 11.73
C LEU A 45 8.26 -15.71 11.58
N GLY A 46 9.09 -15.22 10.66
CA GLY A 46 10.40 -15.78 10.33
C GLY A 46 11.60 -15.12 11.02
N LYS A 47 11.43 -14.31 12.07
CA LYS A 47 12.56 -13.88 12.92
C LYS A 47 12.55 -14.68 14.22
N LYS A 48 13.17 -15.86 14.14
CA LYS A 48 13.69 -16.61 15.28
C LYS A 48 14.78 -15.77 15.96
N GLY A 49 14.38 -14.79 16.75
CA GLY A 49 15.23 -14.15 17.75
C GLY A 49 15.51 -15.18 18.82
N GLY A 50 16.64 -15.88 18.68
CA GLY A 50 17.11 -16.86 19.65
C GLY A 50 17.27 -16.22 21.01
N LEU A 51 16.44 -16.68 21.95
CA LEU A 51 16.63 -16.47 23.37
C LEU A 51 17.88 -17.25 23.80
N GLY A 52 18.92 -16.53 24.18
CA GLY A 52 20.18 -17.08 24.67
C GLY A 52 20.68 -16.23 25.84
N THR A 53 20.01 -16.38 26.98
CA THR A 53 20.43 -15.90 28.30
C THR A 53 21.85 -16.35 28.61
N LYS A 54 22.76 -15.39 28.82
CA LYS A 54 23.94 -15.61 29.69
C LYS A 54 24.11 -14.42 30.63
N ILE A 55 23.68 -14.66 31.85
CA ILE A 55 24.04 -13.95 33.07
C ILE A 55 25.56 -14.06 33.25
N ASN A 56 26.22 -12.94 33.54
CA ASN A 56 27.47 -12.91 34.31
C ASN A 56 27.64 -11.53 34.97
N LYS A 57 27.43 -11.46 36.30
CA LYS A 57 28.08 -10.52 37.24
C LYS A 57 29.27 -11.28 37.84
N PRO A 58 30.43 -10.68 38.19
CA PRO A 58 30.49 -9.82 39.40
C PRO A 58 31.58 -8.71 39.48
N LYS A 59 31.32 -7.74 40.40
CA LYS A 59 32.23 -7.00 41.33
C LYS A 59 33.35 -6.09 40.76
N GLN A 60 33.83 -4.99 41.37
CA GLN A 60 33.46 -4.06 42.47
C GLN A 60 34.57 -2.94 42.54
N LYS A 61 34.18 -1.68 42.89
CA LYS A 61 34.96 -0.57 43.53
C LYS A 61 36.09 0.09 42.71
N THR A 62 36.41 1.39 42.79
CA THR A 62 36.56 2.35 43.93
C THR A 62 36.57 3.84 43.47
N ALA A 63 35.97 4.74 44.29
CA ALA A 63 36.39 6.09 44.76
C ALA A 63 36.95 7.17 43.76
N THR A 64 36.80 8.52 43.87
CA THR A 64 36.56 9.48 44.98
C THR A 64 36.40 10.93 44.44
N GLY A 65 35.64 11.79 45.16
CA GLY A 65 35.82 13.28 45.30
C GLY A 65 35.24 14.20 44.21
N LYS A 66 34.83 15.47 44.43
CA LYS A 66 34.61 16.37 45.58
C LYS A 66 33.89 17.64 45.03
N THR A 67 33.17 18.35 45.90
CA THR A 67 32.28 19.55 45.78
C THR A 67 32.89 20.87 45.26
N ILE A 68 32.03 21.93 45.23
CA ILE A 68 32.14 23.43 45.08
C ILE A 68 32.06 24.00 43.65
N ASP A 69 31.44 25.15 43.33
CA ASP A 69 30.47 26.11 43.92
C ASP A 69 30.04 27.04 42.73
N GLY A 70 28.96 27.81 42.87
CA GLY A 70 28.18 28.40 41.76
C GLY A 70 28.78 29.56 40.95
N MET A 71 28.04 29.96 39.90
CA MET A 71 27.96 31.36 39.47
C MET A 71 26.70 31.61 38.60
N ASP A 72 26.12 32.76 38.86
CA ASP A 72 24.84 33.33 38.46
C ASP A 72 24.84 33.85 37.02
N LEU A 73 23.74 33.69 36.25
CA LEU A 73 23.44 34.52 35.06
C LEU A 73 21.93 34.59 34.77
N GLU A 74 21.35 35.75 35.11
CA GLU A 74 20.11 36.29 34.56
C GLU A 74 20.22 36.65 33.05
N LYS A 75 19.03 36.76 32.43
CA LYS A 75 18.66 37.28 31.10
C LYS A 75 18.73 36.27 29.94
N ASN A 76 17.57 35.93 29.37
CA ASN A 76 16.87 36.78 28.40
C ASN A 76 15.60 36.07 27.90
N GLY A 77 14.49 36.80 27.78
CA GLY A 77 13.24 36.24 27.27
C GLY A 77 13.26 36.01 25.76
N LYS A 78 12.72 34.88 25.29
CA LYS A 78 12.05 34.80 23.99
C LYS A 78 11.19 33.52 23.86
N LYS A 79 9.89 33.75 23.93
CA LYS A 79 8.83 33.26 23.03
C LYS A 79 8.99 31.85 22.43
N THR A 80 8.13 30.94 22.92
CA THR A 80 7.40 29.88 22.21
C THR A 80 8.14 29.11 21.11
N ILE A 81 8.42 27.84 21.39
CA ILE A 81 8.17 26.79 20.40
C ILE A 81 7.35 25.74 21.14
N ASP A 82 6.08 25.61 20.74
CA ASP A 82 5.26 24.45 21.10
C ASP A 82 6.06 23.20 20.71
N GLU A 83 6.58 22.49 21.71
CA GLU A 83 7.01 21.11 21.56
C GLU A 83 5.75 20.26 21.41
N GLY A 84 5.19 20.29 20.19
CA GLY A 84 4.18 19.35 19.77
C GLY A 84 4.75 17.94 19.89
N GLU A 85 4.12 17.14 20.75
CA GLU A 85 4.43 15.74 21.04
C GLU A 85 4.64 14.97 19.73
N SER A 86 5.90 14.87 19.31
CA SER A 86 6.26 14.20 18.08
C SER A 86 6.28 12.71 18.34
N GLN A 87 5.28 12.01 17.81
CA GLN A 87 5.23 10.54 17.86
C GLN A 87 6.58 9.98 17.38
N PRO A 88 7.22 9.08 18.15
CA PRO A 88 8.57 8.58 17.85
C PRO A 88 8.75 8.03 16.42
N GLY A 89 7.69 7.52 15.82
CA GLY A 89 7.68 7.02 14.44
C GLY A 89 7.84 8.09 13.36
N ILE A 90 7.22 9.27 13.53
CA ILE A 90 7.29 10.36 12.54
C ILE A 90 8.71 10.91 12.46
N ASN A 91 9.36 11.10 13.61
CA ASN A 91 10.75 11.55 13.68
C ASN A 91 11.70 10.57 12.97
N LYS A 92 11.47 9.27 13.11
CA LYS A 92 12.26 8.25 12.42
C LYS A 92 12.09 8.31 10.90
N ILE A 93 10.86 8.44 10.41
CA ILE A 93 10.57 8.55 8.97
C ILE A 93 11.27 9.79 8.39
N GLN A 94 11.14 10.94 9.06
CA GLN A 94 11.74 12.18 8.58
C GLN A 94 13.27 12.10 8.53
N ASN A 95 13.90 11.50 9.54
CA ASN A 95 15.35 11.29 9.56
C ASN A 95 15.82 10.38 8.41
N LEU A 96 15.04 9.36 8.04
CA LEU A 96 15.37 8.48 6.91
C LEU A 96 15.17 9.19 5.57
N ILE A 97 14.14 10.02 5.44
CA ILE A 97 13.94 10.85 4.25
C ILE A 97 15.10 11.82 4.06
N GLN A 98 15.59 12.45 5.13
CA GLN A 98 16.77 13.30 5.07
C GLN A 98 18.03 12.54 4.63
N GLN A 99 18.21 11.29 5.09
CA GLN A 99 19.30 10.44 4.64
C GLN A 99 19.19 10.09 3.15
N ILE A 100 17.97 9.81 2.66
CA ILE A 100 17.72 9.59 1.24
C ILE A 100 18.13 10.83 0.43
N HIS A 101 17.67 12.02 0.85
CA HIS A 101 18.03 13.28 0.19
C HIS A 101 19.54 13.57 0.24
N TYR A 102 20.23 13.21 1.32
CA TYR A 102 21.68 13.35 1.40
C TYR A 102 22.42 12.47 0.38
N ILE A 103 21.94 11.26 0.11
CA ILE A 103 22.54 10.33 -0.86
C ILE A 103 22.16 10.71 -2.30
N ASP A 104 20.90 11.08 -2.52
CA ASP A 104 20.36 11.57 -3.79
C ASP A 104 19.76 12.97 -3.60
N PRO A 105 20.55 14.04 -3.84
CA PRO A 105 20.07 15.42 -3.72
C PRO A 105 18.92 15.78 -4.68
N SER A 106 18.67 14.98 -5.71
CA SER A 106 17.53 15.18 -6.61
C SER A 106 16.22 14.66 -6.04
N PHE A 107 16.27 13.87 -4.96
CA PHE A 107 15.07 13.35 -4.31
C PHE A 107 14.31 14.48 -3.62
N ASP A 108 13.03 14.59 -3.96
CA ASP A 108 12.06 15.44 -3.28
C ASP A 108 10.86 14.59 -2.83
N GLN A 109 10.46 14.75 -1.57
CA GLN A 109 9.41 13.96 -0.96
C GLN A 109 8.03 14.21 -1.59
N ASN A 110 7.72 15.45 -1.94
CA ASN A 110 6.41 15.81 -2.50
C ASN A 110 6.30 15.31 -3.94
N LEU A 111 7.34 15.53 -4.75
CA LEU A 111 7.41 15.00 -6.12
C LEU A 111 7.36 13.47 -6.12
N PHE A 112 8.00 12.81 -5.15
CA PHE A 112 7.87 11.37 -4.99
C PHE A 112 6.42 10.94 -4.73
N LEU A 113 5.69 11.62 -3.83
CA LEU A 113 4.30 11.28 -3.53
C LEU A 113 3.36 11.54 -4.71
N GLU A 114 3.57 12.62 -5.45
CA GLU A 114 2.83 12.90 -6.69
C GLU A 114 3.08 11.81 -7.75
N GLY A 115 4.34 11.43 -7.96
CA GLY A 115 4.70 10.34 -8.86
C GLY A 115 4.13 9.00 -8.42
N ALA A 116 4.10 8.73 -7.11
CA ALA A 116 3.50 7.52 -6.55
C ALA A 116 1.98 7.47 -6.80
N GLY A 117 1.27 8.60 -6.67
CA GLY A 117 -0.14 8.71 -7.02
C GLY A 117 -0.42 8.47 -8.51
N GLN A 118 0.38 9.05 -9.40
CA GLN A 118 0.26 8.80 -10.84
C GLN A 118 0.54 7.33 -11.18
N ALA A 119 1.56 6.73 -10.56
CA ALA A 119 1.85 5.31 -10.74
C ALA A 119 0.69 4.43 -10.26
N PHE A 120 0.04 4.78 -9.15
CA PHE A 120 -1.16 4.11 -8.65
C PHE A 120 -2.27 4.08 -9.71
N GLU A 121 -2.64 5.24 -10.26
CA GLU A 121 -3.68 5.34 -11.27
C GLU A 121 -3.34 4.54 -12.54
N ILE A 122 -2.09 4.63 -13.01
CA ILE A 122 -1.64 3.90 -14.20
C ILE A 122 -1.68 2.40 -13.94
N ILE A 123 -1.23 1.91 -12.78
CA ILE A 123 -1.20 0.48 -12.47
C ILE A 123 -2.63 -0.08 -12.37
N VAL A 124 -3.52 0.57 -11.63
CA VAL A 124 -4.91 0.14 -11.46
C VAL A 124 -5.62 0.07 -12.81
N SER A 125 -5.54 1.14 -13.61
CA SER A 125 -6.17 1.19 -14.94
C SER A 125 -5.54 0.20 -15.94
N SER A 126 -4.22 0.02 -15.91
CA SER A 126 -3.52 -0.94 -16.76
C SER A 126 -3.85 -2.39 -16.40
N PHE A 127 -4.02 -2.69 -15.10
CA PHE A 127 -4.47 -4.01 -14.67
C PHE A 127 -5.92 -4.31 -15.08
N ALA A 128 -6.82 -3.34 -14.91
CA ALA A 128 -8.21 -3.49 -15.37
C ALA A 128 -8.28 -3.74 -16.89
N SER A 129 -7.60 -2.90 -17.67
CA SER A 129 -7.54 -3.01 -19.14
C SER A 129 -6.70 -4.19 -19.65
N GLY A 130 -5.83 -4.77 -18.83
CA GLY A 130 -4.91 -5.85 -19.22
C GLY A 130 -3.68 -5.39 -20.00
N ASP A 131 -3.29 -4.12 -19.90
CA ASP A 131 -2.09 -3.56 -20.54
C ASP A 131 -0.82 -3.99 -19.80
N LYS A 132 -0.32 -5.17 -20.15
CA LYS A 132 0.92 -5.73 -19.58
C LYS A 132 2.14 -4.84 -19.86
N LYS A 133 2.17 -4.10 -20.96
CA LYS A 133 3.34 -3.31 -21.36
C LYS A 133 3.56 -2.14 -20.40
N LYS A 134 2.49 -1.41 -20.05
CA LYS A 134 2.56 -0.33 -19.06
C LYS A 134 2.99 -0.84 -17.69
N LEU A 135 2.40 -1.96 -17.25
CA LEU A 135 2.75 -2.60 -15.97
C LEU A 135 4.23 -2.95 -15.89
N ARG A 136 4.87 -3.39 -16.98
CA ARG A 136 6.28 -3.81 -16.94
C ARG A 136 7.24 -2.70 -16.52
N SER A 137 6.94 -1.45 -16.89
CA SER A 137 7.80 -0.30 -16.59
C SER A 137 7.70 0.19 -15.15
N LEU A 138 6.62 -0.15 -14.45
CA LEU A 138 6.29 0.36 -13.11
C LEU A 138 6.48 -0.68 -12.02
N LEU A 139 6.45 -1.97 -12.38
CA LEU A 139 6.45 -3.08 -11.44
C LEU A 139 7.80 -3.80 -11.40
N GLY A 140 8.25 -4.11 -10.18
CA GLY A 140 9.37 -5.00 -9.94
C GLY A 140 9.07 -6.38 -10.50
N ASN A 141 10.11 -7.14 -10.84
CA ASN A 141 9.96 -8.37 -11.61
C ASN A 141 8.98 -9.38 -10.98
N SER A 142 9.07 -9.58 -9.66
CA SER A 142 8.17 -10.49 -8.92
C SER A 142 6.71 -10.04 -8.98
N ILE A 143 6.45 -8.76 -8.67
CA ILE A 143 5.10 -8.18 -8.70
C ILE A 143 4.53 -8.22 -10.11
N TYR A 144 5.32 -7.88 -11.13
CA TYR A 144 4.90 -7.97 -12.53
C TYR A 144 4.42 -9.39 -12.91
N GLN A 145 5.19 -10.42 -12.56
CA GLN A 145 4.82 -11.81 -12.89
C GLN A 145 3.51 -12.21 -12.22
N ASN A 146 3.30 -11.83 -10.96
CA ASN A 146 2.04 -12.08 -10.25
C ASN A 146 0.85 -11.43 -10.98
N PHE A 147 0.98 -10.16 -11.38
CA PHE A 147 -0.06 -9.45 -12.12
C PHE A 147 -0.35 -10.10 -13.48
N VAL A 148 0.68 -10.48 -14.22
CA VAL A 148 0.53 -11.14 -15.53
C VAL A 148 -0.19 -12.48 -15.41
N ASN A 149 0.16 -13.29 -14.41
CA ASN A 149 -0.50 -14.58 -14.16
C ASN A 149 -2.00 -14.40 -13.89
N LEU A 150 -2.36 -13.42 -13.06
CA LEU A 150 -3.76 -13.08 -12.76
C LEU A 150 -4.51 -12.60 -14.01
N LEU A 151 -3.87 -11.78 -14.84
CA LEU A 151 -4.44 -11.34 -16.12
C LEU A 151 -4.69 -12.52 -17.07
N ASP A 152 -3.76 -13.47 -17.15
CA ASP A 152 -3.90 -14.64 -18.01
C ASP A 152 -5.01 -15.59 -17.53
N GLU A 153 -5.15 -15.78 -16.23
CA GLU A 153 -6.28 -16.51 -15.65
C GLU A 153 -7.63 -15.83 -15.92
N ARG A 154 -7.69 -14.50 -15.82
CA ARG A 154 -8.88 -13.71 -16.15
C ARG A 154 -9.24 -13.84 -17.62
N ASN A 155 -8.26 -13.72 -18.51
CA ASN A 155 -8.44 -13.80 -19.95
C ASN A 155 -8.94 -15.18 -20.38
N LYS A 156 -8.45 -16.27 -19.78
CA LYS A 156 -8.96 -17.63 -20.01
C LYS A 156 -10.46 -17.78 -19.72
N LYS A 157 -10.99 -16.95 -18.83
CA LYS A 157 -12.42 -16.93 -18.45
C LYS A 157 -13.27 -15.98 -19.30
N ASN A 158 -12.68 -15.31 -20.31
CA ASN A 158 -13.32 -14.28 -21.15
C ASN A 158 -13.98 -13.15 -20.33
N LEU A 159 -13.38 -12.80 -19.19
CA LEU A 159 -13.84 -11.73 -18.32
C LEU A 159 -13.05 -10.46 -18.58
N THR A 160 -13.73 -9.33 -18.76
CA THR A 160 -13.09 -8.00 -18.85
C THR A 160 -13.46 -7.20 -17.61
N LEU A 161 -12.46 -6.74 -16.86
CA LEU A 161 -12.67 -5.82 -15.74
C LEU A 161 -12.53 -4.38 -16.24
N LYS A 162 -13.41 -3.49 -15.79
CA LYS A 162 -13.20 -2.06 -15.88
C LYS A 162 -13.25 -1.48 -14.48
N THR A 163 -12.28 -0.63 -14.18
CA THR A 163 -12.16 0.07 -12.91
C THR A 163 -11.83 1.51 -13.22
N ASP A 164 -12.66 2.43 -12.75
CA ASP A 164 -12.41 3.85 -12.82
C ASP A 164 -12.13 4.38 -11.41
N ILE A 165 -11.07 5.17 -11.26
CA ILE A 165 -10.75 5.86 -10.01
C ILE A 165 -11.53 7.18 -10.04
N ILE A 166 -12.39 7.38 -9.05
CA ILE A 166 -13.23 8.58 -8.91
C ILE A 166 -12.45 9.67 -8.19
N SER A 167 -11.75 9.31 -7.13
CA SER A 167 -10.88 10.23 -6.40
C SER A 167 -9.72 9.49 -5.76
N LEU A 168 -8.60 10.19 -5.61
CA LEU A 168 -7.44 9.75 -4.86
C LEU A 168 -7.11 10.84 -3.84
N GLN A 169 -7.12 10.50 -2.55
CA GLN A 169 -6.66 11.40 -1.51
C GLN A 169 -5.13 11.49 -1.53
N ASN A 170 -4.59 12.55 -0.91
CA ASN A 170 -3.16 12.76 -0.79
C ASN A 170 -2.47 11.50 -0.22
N PRO A 171 -1.55 10.89 -0.98
CA PRO A 171 -0.82 9.72 -0.50
C PRO A 171 0.04 10.07 0.72
N VAL A 172 0.19 9.12 1.63
CA VAL A 172 0.94 9.34 2.89
C VAL A 172 2.04 8.31 3.02
N ILE A 173 3.27 8.75 3.28
CA ILE A 173 4.38 7.84 3.62
C ILE A 173 4.10 7.21 4.99
N THR A 174 4.07 5.89 5.05
CA THR A 174 3.82 5.12 6.28
C THR A 174 5.04 4.39 6.80
N ASP A 175 6.01 4.09 5.93
CA ASP A 175 7.28 3.49 6.33
C ASP A 175 8.38 3.86 5.34
N VAL A 176 9.61 3.93 5.84
CA VAL A 176 10.81 4.14 5.03
C VAL A 176 11.87 3.18 5.53
N SER A 177 12.58 2.54 4.60
CA SER A 177 13.80 1.80 4.91
C SER A 177 14.89 2.13 3.91
N LEU A 178 16.11 2.21 4.41
CA LEU A 178 17.29 2.50 3.62
C LEU A 178 18.35 1.44 3.96
N ASN A 179 18.80 0.71 2.95
CA ASN A 179 19.89 -0.25 3.07
C ASN A 179 20.96 0.11 2.06
N LEU A 180 22.07 0.68 2.54
CA LEU A 180 23.12 1.26 1.70
C LEU A 180 22.52 2.31 0.76
N ASN A 181 22.46 2.02 -0.54
CA ASN A 181 21.87 2.91 -1.55
C ASN A 181 20.45 2.49 -1.96
N LEU A 182 19.95 1.35 -1.48
CA LEU A 182 18.63 0.87 -1.82
C LEU A 182 17.61 1.48 -0.85
N ALA A 183 16.86 2.46 -1.33
CA ALA A 183 15.74 3.05 -0.62
C ALA A 183 14.45 2.28 -0.90
N LYS A 184 13.63 2.11 0.13
CA LYS A 184 12.25 1.66 0.02
C LYS A 184 11.34 2.60 0.77
N ILE A 185 10.25 3.02 0.13
CA ILE A 185 9.27 3.92 0.72
C ILE A 185 7.89 3.28 0.57
N THR A 186 7.23 3.05 1.69
CA THR A 186 5.85 2.56 1.75
C THR A 186 4.90 3.74 1.80
N VAL A 187 3.95 3.75 0.88
CA VAL A 187 2.94 4.80 0.73
C VAL A 187 1.56 4.18 0.93
N ARG A 188 0.71 4.83 1.73
CA ARG A 188 -0.70 4.51 1.84
C ARG A 188 -1.51 5.38 0.90
N PHE A 189 -2.29 4.74 0.05
CA PHE A 189 -3.29 5.36 -0.82
C PHE A 189 -4.67 5.18 -0.21
N SER A 190 -5.53 6.19 -0.38
CA SER A 190 -6.95 6.14 -0.05
C SER A 190 -7.71 6.65 -1.25
N SER A 191 -8.46 5.78 -1.90
CA SER A 191 -9.11 6.07 -3.18
C SER A 191 -10.58 5.70 -3.17
N GLN A 192 -11.37 6.39 -3.97
CA GLN A 192 -12.72 6.00 -4.32
C GLN A 192 -12.72 5.40 -5.70
N GLN A 193 -13.30 4.22 -5.84
CA GLN A 193 -13.29 3.48 -7.09
C GLN A 193 -14.67 2.97 -7.45
N ILE A 194 -14.86 2.74 -8.75
CA ILE A 194 -16.01 2.06 -9.30
C ILE A 194 -15.52 0.94 -10.20
N SER A 195 -16.01 -0.27 -9.98
CA SER A 195 -15.57 -1.45 -10.73
C SER A 195 -16.76 -2.21 -11.29
N TYR A 196 -16.64 -2.68 -12.53
CA TYR A 196 -17.64 -3.54 -13.16
C TYR A 196 -17.00 -4.51 -14.15
N THR A 197 -17.63 -5.68 -14.29
CA THR A 197 -17.17 -6.73 -15.20
C THR A 197 -18.04 -6.76 -16.45
N MET A 198 -17.40 -6.98 -17.59
CA MET A 198 -18.03 -7.23 -18.88
C MET A 198 -17.71 -8.66 -19.32
N GLN A 199 -18.71 -9.37 -19.83
CA GLN A 199 -18.56 -10.70 -20.43
C GLN A 199 -19.13 -10.64 -21.84
N GLY A 200 -18.30 -10.93 -22.84
CA GLY A 200 -18.71 -10.86 -24.25
C GLY A 200 -19.17 -9.47 -24.72
N GLY A 201 -18.56 -8.39 -24.20
CA GLY A 201 -18.91 -7.01 -24.56
C GLY A 201 -20.20 -6.47 -23.94
N LYS A 202 -20.95 -7.29 -23.19
CA LYS A 202 -22.10 -6.86 -22.40
C LYS A 202 -21.68 -6.67 -20.94
N LYS A 203 -22.09 -5.54 -20.35
CA LYS A 203 -22.02 -5.33 -18.91
C LYS A 203 -22.83 -6.46 -18.26
N THR A 204 -22.19 -7.30 -17.44
CA THR A 204 -22.91 -8.38 -16.73
C THR A 204 -23.76 -7.84 -15.58
N THR A 205 -23.66 -6.55 -15.29
CA THR A 205 -24.41 -5.87 -14.25
C THR A 205 -25.84 -5.61 -14.72
N SER A 206 -26.73 -6.56 -14.42
CA SER A 206 -28.16 -6.31 -14.40
C SER A 206 -28.51 -5.53 -13.14
N GLN A 207 -28.88 -4.25 -13.32
CA GLN A 207 -29.61 -3.40 -12.37
C GLN A 207 -28.79 -2.84 -11.19
N ASP A 208 -28.70 -1.51 -11.16
CA ASP A 208 -28.30 -0.65 -10.03
C ASP A 208 -27.31 -1.25 -9.02
N SER A 209 -26.03 -1.04 -9.28
CA SER A 209 -25.25 -0.20 -8.38
C SER A 209 -23.79 -0.16 -8.84
N GLU A 210 -23.52 0.84 -9.66
CA GLU A 210 -22.23 1.50 -9.70
C GLU A 210 -21.94 2.04 -8.29
N LYS A 211 -21.50 1.15 -7.38
CA LYS A 211 -21.16 1.54 -6.01
C LYS A 211 -19.76 2.13 -6.02
N ILE A 212 -19.69 3.36 -5.53
CA ILE A 212 -18.43 3.96 -5.10
C ILE A 212 -17.96 3.18 -3.87
N ILE A 213 -16.77 2.61 -3.95
CA ILE A 213 -16.12 1.93 -2.83
C ILE A 213 -14.90 2.73 -2.41
N ASP A 214 -14.70 2.87 -1.10
CA ASP A 214 -13.45 3.38 -0.54
C ASP A 214 -12.45 2.23 -0.44
N VAL A 215 -11.25 2.42 -0.98
CA VAL A 215 -10.17 1.44 -1.02
C VAL A 215 -8.91 2.05 -0.40
N ILE A 216 -8.34 1.35 0.56
CA ILE A 216 -7.08 1.72 1.21
C ILE A 216 -6.03 0.68 0.84
N ASP A 217 -4.95 1.12 0.21
CA ASP A 217 -3.85 0.27 -0.25
C ASP A 217 -2.51 0.75 0.30
N GLY A 218 -1.62 -0.16 0.69
CA GLY A 218 -0.24 0.17 1.08
C GLY A 218 0.76 -0.35 0.05
N TRP A 219 1.57 0.51 -0.56
CA TRP A 219 2.44 0.13 -1.67
C TRP A 219 3.88 0.52 -1.36
N THR A 220 4.82 -0.40 -1.56
CA THR A 220 6.24 -0.16 -1.31
C THR A 220 6.97 0.04 -2.63
N PHE A 221 7.53 1.24 -2.79
CA PHE A 221 8.36 1.60 -3.93
C PHE A 221 9.83 1.46 -3.58
N SER A 222 10.65 1.07 -4.54
CA SER A 222 12.10 0.94 -4.36
C SER A 222 12.87 1.66 -5.46
N ARG A 223 14.02 2.21 -5.09
CA ARG A 223 15.00 2.75 -6.02
C ARG A 223 16.41 2.62 -5.45
N ASP A 224 17.37 2.32 -6.33
CA ASP A 224 18.78 2.53 -6.02
C ASP A 224 19.11 4.01 -6.21
N LEU A 225 19.46 4.69 -5.12
CA LEU A 225 19.72 6.13 -5.07
C LEU A 225 20.95 6.56 -5.88
N LYS A 226 21.86 5.63 -6.21
CA LYS A 226 23.01 5.91 -7.09
C LYS A 226 22.74 5.62 -8.56
N SER A 227 21.58 5.05 -8.88
CA SER A 227 21.19 4.78 -10.27
C SER A 227 20.90 6.09 -11.00
N GLN A 228 21.34 6.18 -12.25
CA GLN A 228 20.95 7.26 -13.16
C GLN A 228 19.48 7.19 -13.56
N ASN A 229 18.81 6.05 -13.34
CA ASN A 229 17.39 5.91 -13.60
C ASN A 229 16.61 6.54 -12.43
N PRO A 230 15.85 7.63 -12.65
CA PRO A 230 15.12 8.31 -11.59
C PRO A 230 13.87 7.53 -11.14
N ASN A 231 13.48 6.48 -11.87
CA ASN A 231 12.21 5.80 -11.67
C ASN A 231 12.18 4.95 -10.41
N TRP A 232 11.11 5.11 -9.65
CA TRP A 232 10.75 4.25 -8.54
C TRP A 232 9.91 3.09 -9.02
N THR A 233 10.20 1.88 -8.53
CA THR A 233 9.50 0.67 -8.96
C THR A 233 8.66 0.10 -7.83
N LEU A 234 7.42 -0.32 -8.09
CA LEU A 234 6.58 -1.00 -7.11
C LEU A 234 7.10 -2.42 -6.86
N ILE A 235 7.48 -2.71 -5.61
CA ILE A 235 8.06 -4.00 -5.23
C ILE A 235 7.22 -4.79 -4.21
N GLU A 236 6.25 -4.15 -3.56
CA GLU A 236 5.35 -4.79 -2.59
C GLU A 236 3.99 -4.09 -2.57
N THR A 237 2.94 -4.87 -2.31
CA THR A 237 1.57 -4.42 -2.06
C THR A 237 1.11 -5.03 -0.73
N ASN A 238 0.54 -4.22 0.16
CA ASN A 238 0.39 -4.48 1.59
C ASN A 238 -1.04 -4.67 2.04
#